data_AF-A0A0Q7E435-F1
#
_entry.id   AF-A0A0Q7E435-F1
#
_cell.length_a   1.000
_cell.length_b   1.000
_cell.length_c   1.000
_cell.angle_alpha   90.00
_cell.angle_beta   90.00
_cell.angle_gamma   90.00
#
_symmetry.space_group_name_H-M   'P 1'
#
loop_
_entity.id
_entity.type
_entity.pdbx_description
1 polymer ?
#
loop_
_entity_poly.entity_id
_entity_poly.type
_entity_poly.pdbx_seq_one_letter_code
_entity_poly.pdbx_strand_id
1 'polypeptide(L)'
;MSKLTVSTFSPDWGLPTSGPFALKLLKWLDLAGIPYDQEFEDVPSKGPKGKSPWIELDGERIGDSEVIIELLARRSGFDIDRDLADEQRALSHTLRRMLEEHFHMVFEWELFVHPAGIEAVRAMAARMVPGIMAGPVATMICRHFRNQLGARGMARHSAETIAAKGKSDLDAIEAILGDKPFLVGSRPSMADVTAYGLLGPMAAWPMRTPVADSIKSRSKLMGYLQRVAEAKAEQRVAA
;
A
#
# COMPACT_ATOMS: atom_id res chain seq x y z
N MET A 1 -1.36 -27.70 3.40
CA MET A 1 -0.42 -26.55 3.33
C MET A 1 -0.05 -26.19 4.76
N SER A 2 1.22 -25.92 5.02
CA SER A 2 1.64 -25.36 6.31
C SER A 2 0.90 -24.05 6.55
N LYS A 3 0.64 -23.74 7.82
CA LYS A 3 -0.02 -22.51 8.23
C LYS A 3 0.77 -21.31 7.71
N LEU A 4 0.11 -20.41 6.97
CA LEU A 4 0.70 -19.16 6.49
C LEU A 4 0.45 -18.08 7.54
N THR A 5 1.51 -17.53 8.12
CA THR A 5 1.42 -16.36 9.01
C THR A 5 1.88 -15.12 8.25
N VAL A 6 1.13 -14.02 8.34
CA VAL A 6 1.43 -12.74 7.69
C VAL A 6 1.62 -11.68 8.76
N SER A 7 2.84 -11.17 8.91
CA SER A 7 3.13 -10.09 9.86
C SER A 7 2.98 -8.72 9.19
N THR A 8 2.22 -7.85 9.82
CA THR A 8 1.82 -6.53 9.29
C THR A 8 1.89 -5.45 10.39
N PHE A 9 1.79 -4.18 10.02
CA PHE A 9 1.50 -3.14 11.02
C PHE A 9 0.08 -3.27 11.56
N SER A 10 -0.12 -2.83 12.79
CA SER A 10 -1.41 -2.84 13.47
C SER A 10 -2.52 -2.16 12.63
N PRO A 11 -3.78 -2.59 12.78
CA PRO A 11 -4.92 -1.97 12.12
C PRO A 11 -5.06 -0.49 12.51
N ASP A 12 -5.38 0.36 11.54
CA ASP A 12 -5.70 1.76 11.76
C ASP A 12 -6.67 2.25 10.67
N TRP A 13 -7.36 3.37 10.92
CA TRP A 13 -8.25 4.04 9.96
C TRP A 13 -9.38 3.16 9.41
N GLY A 14 -9.76 2.10 10.12
CA GLY A 14 -10.74 1.11 9.66
C GLY A 14 -10.21 0.11 8.63
N LEU A 15 -8.89 0.07 8.40
CA LEU A 15 -8.20 -0.88 7.54
C LEU A 15 -7.53 -1.99 8.37
N PRO A 16 -7.33 -3.20 7.81
CA PRO A 16 -6.70 -4.31 8.52
C PRO A 16 -5.21 -4.08 8.84
N THR A 17 -4.61 -3.03 8.27
CA THR A 17 -3.25 -2.60 8.54
C THR A 17 -3.08 -1.15 8.07
N SER A 18 -2.23 -0.38 8.73
CA SER A 18 -1.83 0.96 8.30
C SER A 18 -0.76 0.97 7.19
N GLY A 19 -0.13 -0.19 6.92
CA GLY A 19 0.96 -0.31 5.95
C GLY A 19 0.48 -0.54 4.51
N PRO A 20 0.87 0.28 3.52
CA PRO A 20 0.33 0.18 2.16
C PRO A 20 0.67 -1.14 1.45
N PHE A 21 1.91 -1.62 1.58
CA PHE A 21 2.33 -2.90 0.99
C PHE A 21 1.72 -4.11 1.69
N ALA A 22 1.44 -4.00 3.00
CA ALA A 22 0.72 -5.02 3.74
C ALA A 22 -0.74 -5.08 3.27
N LEU A 23 -1.40 -3.94 3.08
CA LEU A 23 -2.77 -3.89 2.56
C LEU A 23 -2.87 -4.49 1.15
N LYS A 24 -1.90 -4.20 0.27
CA LYS A 24 -1.75 -4.86 -1.04
C LYS A 24 -1.68 -6.39 -0.89
N LEU A 25 -0.80 -6.89 -0.02
CA LEU A 25 -0.60 -8.32 0.18
C LEU A 25 -1.87 -9.01 0.71
N LEU A 26 -2.50 -8.44 1.74
CA LEU A 26 -3.73 -9.00 2.32
C LEU A 26 -4.85 -9.05 1.27
N LYS A 27 -5.04 -7.96 0.50
CA LYS A 27 -6.05 -7.94 -0.57
C LYS A 27 -5.77 -8.99 -1.65
N TRP A 28 -4.50 -9.21 -2.00
CA TRP A 28 -4.13 -10.27 -2.95
C TRP A 28 -4.43 -11.67 -2.39
N LEU A 29 -4.10 -11.94 -1.11
CA LEU A 29 -4.39 -13.21 -0.45
C LEU A 29 -5.90 -13.49 -0.39
N ASP A 30 -6.70 -12.46 -0.10
CA ASP A 30 -8.17 -12.54 -0.10
C ASP A 30 -8.71 -12.92 -1.49
N LEU A 31 -8.19 -12.31 -2.55
CA LEU A 31 -8.58 -12.61 -3.93
C LEU A 31 -8.14 -14.02 -4.36
N ALA A 32 -6.97 -14.47 -3.90
CA ALA A 32 -6.46 -15.81 -4.14
C ALA A 32 -7.18 -16.90 -3.33
N GLY A 33 -8.00 -16.51 -2.35
CA GLY A 33 -8.66 -17.45 -1.43
C GLY A 33 -7.66 -18.22 -0.55
N ILE A 34 -6.48 -17.66 -0.30
CA ILE A 34 -5.44 -18.29 0.52
C ILE A 34 -5.67 -17.90 1.97
N PRO A 35 -5.97 -18.86 2.88
CA PRO A 35 -6.14 -18.55 4.30
C PRO A 35 -4.79 -18.20 4.94
N TYR A 36 -4.81 -17.23 5.84
CA TYR A 36 -3.65 -16.79 6.60
C TYR A 36 -4.03 -16.38 8.01
N ASP A 37 -3.05 -16.46 8.91
CA ASP A 37 -3.12 -15.86 10.23
C ASP A 37 -2.36 -14.53 10.20
N GLN A 38 -3.05 -13.43 10.48
CA GLN A 38 -2.42 -12.12 10.54
C GLN A 38 -1.85 -11.86 11.94
N GLU A 39 -0.57 -11.50 12.00
CA GLU A 39 0.10 -11.06 13.21
C GLU A 39 0.47 -9.57 13.10
N PHE A 40 0.43 -8.87 14.22
CA PHE A 40 0.76 -7.44 14.28
C PHE A 40 2.16 -7.24 14.86
N GLU A 41 3.03 -6.63 14.07
CA GLU A 41 4.39 -6.26 14.46
C GLU A 41 4.72 -4.87 13.92
N ASP A 42 4.62 -3.87 14.79
CA ASP A 42 4.83 -2.45 14.47
C ASP A 42 6.32 -2.07 14.38
N VAL A 43 7.24 -3.00 14.63
CA VAL A 43 8.69 -2.78 14.54
C VAL A 43 9.23 -3.38 13.22
N PRO A 44 9.35 -2.59 12.13
CA PRO A 44 9.71 -3.13 10.81
C PRO A 44 11.10 -3.77 10.79
N SER A 45 12.02 -3.36 11.66
CA SER A 45 13.38 -3.92 11.73
C SER A 45 13.43 -5.39 12.15
N LYS A 46 12.32 -5.94 12.67
CA LYS A 46 12.22 -7.37 12.98
C LYS A 46 11.95 -8.22 11.74
N GLY A 47 11.44 -7.64 10.66
CA GLY A 47 11.25 -8.34 9.38
C GLY A 47 12.60 -8.70 8.74
N PRO A 48 12.67 -9.75 7.90
CA PRO A 48 13.92 -10.26 7.31
C PRO A 48 14.64 -9.24 6.41
N LYS A 49 13.93 -8.22 5.92
CA LYS A 49 14.48 -7.11 5.13
C LYS A 49 14.43 -5.76 5.86
N GLY A 50 14.15 -5.77 7.17
CA GLY A 50 13.92 -4.57 7.97
C GLY A 50 12.70 -3.75 7.53
N LYS A 51 11.69 -4.42 6.95
CA LYS A 51 10.46 -3.85 6.41
C LYS A 51 9.27 -4.77 6.69
N SER A 52 8.07 -4.18 6.71
CA SER A 52 6.76 -4.85 6.71
C SER A 52 6.12 -4.72 5.32
N PRO A 53 5.36 -5.72 4.82
CA PRO A 53 5.04 -7.00 5.45
C PRO A 53 6.13 -8.06 5.26
N TRP A 54 6.02 -9.15 6.02
CA TRP A 54 6.65 -10.44 5.73
C TRP A 54 5.70 -11.58 6.07
N ILE A 55 6.01 -12.77 5.57
CA ILE A 55 5.33 -14.01 5.94
C ILE A 55 6.27 -14.97 6.66
N GLU A 56 5.68 -15.90 7.39
CA GLU A 56 6.31 -17.16 7.79
C GLU A 56 5.57 -18.32 7.13
N LEU A 57 6.31 -19.15 6.40
CA LEU A 57 5.80 -20.31 5.68
C LEU A 57 6.86 -21.40 5.65
N ASP A 58 6.49 -22.62 6.07
CA ASP A 58 7.40 -23.77 6.15
C ASP A 58 8.67 -23.51 7.02
N GLY A 59 8.56 -22.66 8.03
CA GLY A 59 9.69 -22.26 8.89
C GLY A 59 10.62 -21.21 8.26
N GLU A 60 10.31 -20.71 7.06
CA GLU A 60 11.07 -19.64 6.41
C GLU A 60 10.35 -18.29 6.53
N ARG A 61 11.13 -17.23 6.82
CA ARG A 61 10.63 -15.86 6.87
C ARG A 61 10.95 -15.13 5.57
N ILE A 62 9.92 -14.67 4.86
CA ILE A 62 10.05 -14.05 3.53
C ILE A 62 9.43 -12.66 3.57
N GLY A 63 10.23 -11.63 3.33
CA GLY A 63 9.78 -10.23 3.25
C GLY A 63 9.71 -9.73 1.81
N ASP A 64 9.12 -8.55 1.63
CA ASP A 64 8.76 -7.92 0.35
C ASP A 64 7.44 -8.47 -0.23
N SER A 65 6.42 -7.61 -0.33
CA SER A 65 5.08 -8.02 -0.77
C SER A 65 5.06 -8.61 -2.18
N GLU A 66 5.93 -8.14 -3.09
CA GLU A 66 5.96 -8.64 -4.46
C GLU A 66 6.58 -10.04 -4.50
N VAL A 67 7.73 -10.22 -3.84
CA VAL A 67 8.40 -11.52 -3.73
C VAL A 67 7.48 -12.57 -3.09
N ILE A 68 6.74 -12.17 -2.05
CA ILE A 68 5.77 -13.02 -1.37
C ILE A 68 4.64 -13.42 -2.32
N ILE A 69 4.03 -12.44 -3.01
CA ILE A 69 2.94 -12.69 -3.97
C ILE A 69 3.41 -13.64 -5.09
N GLU A 70 4.58 -13.40 -5.68
CA GLU A 70 5.14 -14.26 -6.72
C GLU A 70 5.35 -15.70 -6.24
N LEU A 71 5.88 -15.89 -5.03
CA LEU A 71 6.06 -17.22 -4.45
C LEU A 71 4.71 -17.93 -4.26
N LEU A 72 3.73 -17.25 -3.67
CA LEU A 72 2.43 -17.84 -3.36
C LEU A 72 1.61 -18.09 -4.63
N ALA A 73 1.72 -17.22 -5.64
CA ALA A 73 1.13 -17.41 -6.96
C ALA A 73 1.66 -18.70 -7.59
N ARG A 74 2.98 -18.90 -7.60
CA ARG A 74 3.61 -20.13 -8.12
C ARG A 74 3.18 -21.38 -7.36
N ARG A 75 3.05 -21.31 -6.02
CA ARG A 75 2.68 -22.47 -5.19
C ARG A 75 1.20 -22.84 -5.28
N SER A 76 0.32 -21.86 -5.39
CA SER A 76 -1.14 -22.06 -5.47
C SER A 76 -1.65 -22.26 -6.89
N GLY A 77 -0.84 -21.88 -7.89
CA GLY A 77 -1.28 -21.72 -9.27
C GLY A 77 -2.16 -20.49 -9.48
N PHE A 78 -2.47 -19.67 -8.47
CA PHE A 78 -3.31 -18.50 -8.69
C PHE A 78 -2.56 -17.41 -9.48
N ASP A 79 -3.08 -17.04 -10.65
CA ASP A 79 -2.60 -15.89 -11.43
C ASP A 79 -3.70 -14.82 -11.51
N ILE A 80 -3.50 -13.73 -10.78
CA ILE A 80 -4.43 -12.59 -10.79
C ILE A 80 -4.43 -11.87 -12.14
N ASP A 81 -3.39 -11.98 -12.96
CA ASP A 81 -3.32 -11.31 -14.26
C ASP A 81 -3.59 -12.29 -15.43
N ARG A 82 -4.05 -13.51 -15.13
CA ARG A 82 -4.24 -14.63 -16.06
C ARG A 82 -4.88 -14.26 -17.40
N ASP A 83 -6.01 -13.56 -17.35
CA ASP A 83 -6.84 -13.26 -18.52
C ASP A 83 -6.52 -11.88 -19.14
N LEU A 84 -5.41 -11.26 -18.74
CA LEU A 84 -4.94 -10.02 -19.35
C LEU A 84 -4.14 -10.29 -20.62
N ALA A 85 -4.45 -9.55 -21.68
CA ALA A 85 -3.61 -9.47 -22.88
C ALA A 85 -2.23 -8.86 -22.57
N ASP A 86 -1.26 -9.03 -23.48
CA ASP A 86 0.12 -8.57 -23.26
C ASP A 86 0.19 -7.06 -23.02
N GLU A 87 -0.56 -6.25 -23.75
CA GLU A 87 -0.62 -4.79 -23.54
C GLU A 87 -1.24 -4.44 -22.18
N GLN A 88 -2.23 -5.22 -21.73
CA GLN A 88 -2.86 -5.05 -20.42
C GLN A 88 -1.90 -5.41 -19.28
N ARG A 89 -1.13 -6.50 -19.44
CA ARG A 89 -0.07 -6.86 -18.49
C ARG A 89 1.02 -5.78 -18.42
N ALA A 90 1.41 -5.23 -19.56
CA ALA A 90 2.36 -4.11 -19.62
C ALA A 90 1.82 -2.87 -18.90
N LEU A 91 0.55 -2.50 -19.15
CA LEU A 91 -0.11 -1.39 -18.45
C LEU A 91 -0.17 -1.64 -16.93
N SER A 92 -0.52 -2.86 -16.52
CA SER A 92 -0.54 -3.26 -15.10
C SER A 92 0.83 -3.04 -14.46
N HIS A 93 1.90 -3.50 -15.12
CA HIS A 93 3.27 -3.29 -14.65
C HIS A 93 3.63 -1.81 -14.52
N THR A 94 3.35 -0.99 -15.55
CA THR A 94 3.65 0.46 -15.53
C THR A 94 2.93 1.17 -14.39
N LEU A 95 1.64 0.88 -14.18
CA LEU A 95 0.86 1.45 -13.08
C LEU A 95 1.46 1.10 -11.72
N ARG A 96 1.87 -0.15 -11.53
CA ARG A 96 2.50 -0.60 -10.29
C ARG A 96 3.80 0.13 -10.02
N ARG A 97 4.66 0.32 -11.04
CA ARG A 97 5.90 1.10 -10.90
C ARG A 97 5.61 2.56 -10.54
N MET A 98 4.64 3.20 -11.18
CA MET A 98 4.24 4.56 -10.82
C MET A 98 3.75 4.65 -9.37
N LEU A 99 2.89 3.72 -8.96
CA LEU A 99 2.30 3.70 -7.61
C LEU A 99 3.34 3.42 -6.52
N GLU A 100 4.18 2.40 -6.72
CA GLU A 100 5.11 1.90 -5.70
C GLU A 100 6.39 2.72 -5.60
N GLU A 101 6.87 3.29 -6.71
CA GLU A 101 8.13 4.02 -6.74
C GLU A 101 7.94 5.54 -6.68
N HIS A 102 6.88 6.09 -7.30
CA HIS A 102 6.62 7.54 -7.33
C HIS A 102 5.54 7.97 -6.33
N PHE A 103 4.31 7.45 -6.47
CA PHE A 103 3.20 7.86 -5.62
C PHE A 103 3.44 7.51 -4.14
N HIS A 104 4.10 6.39 -3.85
CA HIS A 104 4.51 6.04 -2.49
C HIS A 104 5.43 7.09 -1.84
N MET A 105 6.26 7.80 -2.61
CA MET A 105 7.05 8.91 -2.03
C MET A 105 6.17 10.09 -1.63
N VAL A 106 5.07 10.33 -2.35
CA VAL A 106 4.07 11.34 -1.98
C VAL A 106 3.31 10.91 -0.72
N PHE A 107 2.90 9.63 -0.65
CA PHE A 107 2.34 9.02 0.57
C PHE A 107 3.25 9.24 1.79
N GLU A 108 4.53 8.87 1.66
CA GLU A 108 5.52 9.02 2.73
C GLU A 108 5.73 10.49 3.10
N TRP A 109 5.69 11.41 2.13
CA TRP A 109 5.79 12.83 2.41
C TRP A 109 4.59 13.33 3.22
N GLU A 110 3.36 12.96 2.85
CA GLU A 110 2.16 13.35 3.60
C GLU A 110 2.16 12.80 5.03
N LEU A 111 2.63 11.57 5.22
CA LEU A 111 2.63 10.92 6.53
C LEU A 111 3.81 11.37 7.42
N PHE A 112 5.01 11.54 6.87
CA PHE A 112 6.22 11.72 7.69
C PHE A 112 6.83 13.13 7.63
N VAL A 113 6.37 13.98 6.71
CA VAL A 113 6.95 15.33 6.49
C VAL A 113 5.92 16.43 6.63
N HIS A 114 4.70 16.25 6.14
CA HIS A 114 3.63 17.23 6.28
C HIS A 114 3.22 17.41 7.76
N PRO A 115 2.90 18.63 8.24
CA PRO A 115 2.58 18.88 9.66
C PRO A 115 1.48 17.98 10.22
N ALA A 116 0.39 17.75 9.46
CA ALA A 116 -0.69 16.85 9.88
C ALA A 116 -0.22 15.38 10.03
N GLY A 117 0.69 14.94 9.16
CA GLY A 117 1.32 13.62 9.23
C GLY A 117 2.22 13.47 10.45
N ILE A 118 3.07 14.46 10.72
CA ILE A 118 3.95 14.47 11.90
C ILE A 118 3.14 14.34 13.19
N GLU A 119 1.98 14.99 13.28
CA GLU A 119 1.11 14.85 14.45
C GLU A 119 0.51 13.44 14.57
N ALA A 120 0.09 12.83 13.46
CA ALA A 120 -0.35 11.44 13.45
C ALA A 120 0.77 10.46 13.86
N VAL A 121 2.00 10.67 13.37
CA VAL A 121 3.18 9.89 13.76
C VAL A 121 3.50 10.06 15.25
N ARG A 122 3.31 11.26 15.81
CA ARG A 122 3.44 11.51 17.26
C ARG A 122 2.40 10.73 18.05
N ALA A 123 1.15 10.74 17.61
CA ALA A 123 0.06 9.97 18.23
C ALA A 123 0.33 8.46 18.16
N MET A 124 0.82 7.96 17.02
CA MET A 124 1.26 6.57 16.86
C MET A 124 2.40 6.23 17.82
N ALA A 125 3.45 7.07 17.89
CA ALA A 125 4.58 6.84 18.79
C ALA A 125 4.15 6.80 20.27
N ALA A 126 3.19 7.64 20.67
CA ALA A 126 2.65 7.65 22.03
C ALA A 126 1.92 6.35 22.42
N ARG A 127 1.50 5.54 21.45
CA ARG A 127 0.92 4.20 21.69
C ARG A 127 1.98 3.11 21.81
N MET A 128 3.19 3.35 21.32
CA MET A 128 4.28 2.35 21.27
C MET A 128 5.30 2.53 22.39
N VAL A 129 5.50 3.76 22.87
CA VAL A 129 6.51 4.10 23.88
C VAL A 129 5.92 4.97 24.99
N PRO A 130 6.57 5.05 26.17
CA PRO A 130 6.14 5.98 27.22
C PRO A 130 5.99 7.42 26.70
N GLY A 131 4.98 8.16 27.15
CA GLY A 131 4.61 9.46 26.58
C GLY A 131 5.74 10.48 26.50
N ILE A 132 6.67 10.47 27.45
CA ILE A 132 7.87 11.35 27.44
C ILE A 132 8.81 11.06 26.24
N MET A 133 8.80 9.83 25.73
CA MET A 133 9.61 9.38 24.59
C MET A 133 8.89 9.52 23.25
N ALA A 134 7.57 9.75 23.24
CA ALA A 134 6.78 9.82 22.00
C ALA A 134 7.26 10.92 21.05
N GLY A 135 7.51 12.13 21.56
CA GLY A 135 8.04 13.24 20.76
C GLY A 135 9.42 12.96 20.15
N PRO A 136 10.42 12.53 20.95
CA PRO A 136 11.73 12.12 20.43
C PRO A 136 11.66 10.99 19.39
N VAL A 137 10.85 9.95 19.63
CA VAL A 137 10.68 8.81 18.70
C VAL A 137 10.04 9.27 17.39
N ALA A 138 8.95 10.05 17.44
CA ALA A 138 8.32 10.61 16.26
C ALA A 138 9.30 11.49 15.45
N THR A 139 10.08 12.34 16.13
CA THR A 139 11.11 13.17 15.49
C THR A 139 12.16 12.32 14.76
N MET A 140 12.58 11.21 15.38
CA MET A 140 13.53 10.27 14.77
C MET A 140 12.94 9.62 13.51
N ILE A 141 11.70 9.11 13.58
CA ILE A 141 10.98 8.49 12.45
C ILE A 141 10.83 9.49 11.31
N CYS A 142 10.26 10.67 11.58
CA CYS A 142 10.04 11.71 10.56
C CYS A 142 11.36 12.16 9.93
N ARG A 143 12.44 12.29 10.70
CA ARG A 143 13.77 12.63 10.16
C ARG A 143 14.31 11.53 9.24
N HIS A 144 14.15 10.26 9.61
CA HIS A 144 14.59 9.13 8.79
C HIS A 144 13.89 9.12 7.42
N PHE A 145 12.56 9.26 7.39
CA PHE A 145 11.81 9.31 6.13
C PHE A 145 12.09 10.57 5.31
N ARG A 146 12.19 11.74 5.96
CA ARG A 146 12.59 12.99 5.27
C ARG A 146 13.93 12.84 4.56
N ASN A 147 14.92 12.24 5.21
CA ASN A 147 16.24 12.02 4.61
C ASN A 147 16.17 11.05 3.41
N GLN A 148 15.42 9.95 3.52
CA GLN A 148 15.22 9.00 2.40
C GLN A 148 14.50 9.65 1.21
N LEU A 149 13.48 10.47 1.47
CA LEU A 149 12.80 11.23 0.42
C LEU A 149 13.73 12.29 -0.19
N GLY A 150 14.62 12.90 0.59
CA GLY A 150 15.63 13.83 0.09
C GLY A 150 16.67 13.16 -0.81
N ALA A 151 17.08 11.94 -0.46
CA ALA A 151 17.99 11.12 -1.27
C ALA A 151 17.38 10.71 -2.62
N ARG A 152 16.06 10.42 -2.65
CA ARG A 152 15.30 10.14 -3.88
C ARG A 152 14.78 11.39 -4.61
N GLY A 153 15.11 12.58 -4.12
CA GLY A 153 14.76 13.85 -4.74
C GLY A 153 13.38 14.42 -4.40
N MET A 154 12.43 13.62 -3.93
CA MET A 154 11.06 14.08 -3.64
C MET A 154 11.02 15.22 -2.60
N ALA A 155 11.72 15.08 -1.47
CA ALA A 155 11.72 16.09 -0.41
C ALA A 155 12.60 17.33 -0.72
N ARG A 156 13.13 17.45 -1.95
CA ARG A 156 13.82 18.66 -2.43
C ARG A 156 12.86 19.67 -3.06
N HIS A 157 11.65 19.24 -3.39
CA HIS A 157 10.61 20.08 -3.96
C HIS A 157 9.83 20.83 -2.88
N SER A 158 9.10 21.88 -3.29
CA SER A 158 8.14 22.56 -2.42
C SER A 158 6.94 21.67 -2.12
N ALA A 159 6.19 21.98 -1.05
CA ALA A 159 4.97 21.25 -0.70
C ALA A 159 3.93 21.29 -1.82
N GLU A 160 3.78 22.44 -2.49
CA GLU A 160 2.87 22.64 -3.62
C GLU A 160 3.26 21.75 -4.81
N THR A 161 4.56 21.66 -5.09
CA THR A 161 5.10 20.82 -6.17
C THR A 161 4.86 19.34 -5.90
N ILE A 162 5.10 18.89 -4.66
CA ILE A 162 4.87 17.48 -4.26
C ILE A 162 3.38 17.14 -4.33
N ALA A 163 2.51 18.05 -3.85
CA ALA A 163 1.08 17.89 -3.95
C ALA A 163 0.60 17.84 -5.41
N ALA A 164 1.13 18.69 -6.29
CA ALA A 164 0.81 18.68 -7.71
C ALA A 164 1.24 17.37 -8.39
N LYS A 165 2.41 16.83 -8.05
CA LYS A 165 2.88 15.51 -8.53
C LYS A 165 1.92 14.40 -8.13
N GLY A 166 1.55 14.33 -6.85
CA GLY A 166 0.57 13.36 -6.37
C GLY A 166 -0.78 13.48 -7.08
N LYS A 167 -1.30 14.70 -7.24
CA LYS A 167 -2.57 14.94 -7.95
C LYS A 167 -2.49 14.54 -9.43
N SER A 168 -1.36 14.75 -10.09
CA SER A 168 -1.13 14.31 -11.47
C SER A 168 -1.17 12.78 -11.60
N ASP A 169 -0.64 12.04 -10.63
CA ASP A 169 -0.76 10.58 -10.61
C ASP A 169 -2.23 10.16 -10.44
N LEU A 170 -2.99 10.85 -9.58
CA LEU A 170 -4.43 10.59 -9.42
C LEU A 170 -5.22 10.88 -10.70
N ASP A 171 -4.89 11.97 -11.39
CA ASP A 171 -5.50 12.32 -12.69
C ASP A 171 -5.23 11.22 -13.73
N ALA A 172 -4.00 10.71 -13.79
CA ALA A 172 -3.64 9.59 -14.66
C ALA A 172 -4.42 8.31 -14.31
N ILE A 173 -4.54 8.00 -13.03
CA ILE A 173 -5.31 6.83 -12.54
C ILE A 173 -6.78 6.96 -12.94
N GLU A 174 -7.42 8.12 -12.73
CA GLU A 174 -8.83 8.31 -13.10
C GLU A 174 -9.07 8.31 -14.61
N ALA A 175 -8.13 8.86 -15.39
CA ALA A 175 -8.17 8.82 -16.85
C ALA A 175 -8.05 7.37 -17.36
N ILE A 176 -7.10 6.60 -16.81
CA ILE A 176 -6.92 5.18 -17.15
C ILE A 176 -8.14 4.37 -16.71
N LEU A 177 -8.68 4.62 -15.51
CA LEU A 177 -9.87 3.94 -15.01
C LEU A 177 -11.05 4.15 -15.98
N GLY A 178 -11.26 5.38 -16.49
CA GLY A 178 -12.37 5.66 -17.40
C GLY A 178 -13.69 5.14 -16.80
N ASP A 179 -14.56 4.53 -17.58
CA ASP A 179 -15.80 3.93 -17.06
C ASP A 179 -15.65 2.45 -16.70
N LYS A 180 -14.41 1.94 -16.67
CA LYS A 180 -14.15 0.53 -16.35
C LYS A 180 -14.38 0.26 -14.85
N PRO A 181 -14.75 -0.98 -14.49
CA PRO A 181 -14.87 -1.36 -13.09
C PRO A 181 -13.51 -1.34 -12.38
N PHE A 182 -12.44 -1.73 -13.08
CA PHE A 182 -11.06 -1.83 -12.62
C PHE A 182 -10.07 -1.21 -13.63
N LEU A 183 -8.82 -1.00 -13.24
CA LEU A 183 -7.86 -0.19 -14.02
C LEU A 183 -7.56 -0.78 -15.40
N VAL A 184 -7.39 -2.10 -15.46
CA VAL A 184 -6.87 -2.77 -16.66
C VAL A 184 -7.94 -3.59 -17.38
N GLY A 185 -8.83 -4.24 -16.63
CA GLY A 185 -9.83 -5.15 -17.18
C GLY A 185 -11.17 -5.10 -16.44
N SER A 186 -12.00 -6.13 -16.65
CA SER A 186 -13.32 -6.26 -16.02
C SER A 186 -13.28 -6.84 -14.60
N ARG A 187 -12.11 -7.33 -14.16
CA ARG A 187 -11.89 -7.90 -12.82
C ARG A 187 -10.60 -7.34 -12.21
N PRO A 188 -10.39 -7.44 -10.88
CA PRO A 188 -9.18 -6.92 -10.24
C PRO A 188 -7.92 -7.55 -10.82
N SER A 189 -6.89 -6.73 -11.01
CA SER A 189 -5.55 -7.09 -11.48
C SER A 189 -4.49 -6.79 -10.40
N MET A 190 -3.22 -7.13 -10.65
CA MET A 190 -2.13 -6.66 -9.78
C MET A 190 -2.10 -5.12 -9.64
N ALA A 191 -2.43 -4.39 -10.70
CA ALA A 191 -2.50 -2.93 -10.64
C ALA A 191 -3.57 -2.44 -9.66
N ASP A 192 -4.71 -3.14 -9.57
CA ASP A 192 -5.80 -2.76 -8.68
C ASP A 192 -5.47 -3.00 -7.21
N VAL A 193 -4.87 -4.14 -6.88
CA VAL A 193 -4.46 -4.42 -5.49
C VAL A 193 -3.31 -3.50 -5.05
N THR A 194 -2.40 -3.13 -5.96
CA THR A 194 -1.37 -2.11 -5.68
C THR A 194 -2.02 -0.74 -5.49
N ALA A 195 -2.93 -0.32 -6.37
CA ALA A 195 -3.63 0.95 -6.23
C ALA A 195 -4.39 1.02 -4.90
N TYR A 196 -5.13 -0.03 -4.53
CA TYR A 196 -5.81 -0.13 -3.26
C TYR A 196 -4.85 -0.07 -2.06
N GLY A 197 -3.72 -0.77 -2.13
CA GLY A 197 -2.70 -0.73 -1.08
C GLY A 197 -2.15 0.67 -0.84
N LEU A 198 -1.91 1.45 -1.89
CA LEU A 198 -1.24 2.75 -1.80
C LEU A 198 -2.21 3.93 -1.59
N LEU A 199 -3.39 3.89 -2.22
CA LEU A 199 -4.41 4.94 -2.12
C LEU A 199 -5.35 4.72 -0.93
N GLY A 200 -5.63 3.46 -0.57
CA GLY A 200 -6.59 3.09 0.47
C GLY A 200 -6.31 3.75 1.81
N PRO A 201 -5.07 3.68 2.35
CA PRO A 201 -4.77 4.33 3.63
C PRO A 201 -4.89 5.87 3.56
N MET A 202 -4.56 6.49 2.43
CA MET A 202 -4.77 7.94 2.24
C MET A 202 -6.25 8.32 2.16
N ALA A 203 -7.06 7.47 1.52
CA ALA A 203 -8.50 7.64 1.46
C ALA A 203 -9.15 7.52 2.84
N ALA A 204 -8.62 6.64 3.69
CA ALA A 204 -9.18 6.29 4.99
C ALA A 204 -8.69 7.17 6.15
N TRP A 205 -7.43 7.62 6.13
CA TRP A 205 -6.86 8.32 7.28
C TRP A 205 -7.59 9.63 7.59
N PRO A 206 -7.69 10.06 8.86
CA PRO A 206 -8.43 11.27 9.23
C PRO A 206 -7.66 12.57 8.94
N MET A 207 -6.37 12.46 8.61
CA MET A 207 -5.50 13.61 8.35
C MET A 207 -5.99 14.43 7.16
N ARG A 208 -5.77 15.75 7.26
CA ARG A 208 -6.00 16.72 6.19
C ARG A 208 -4.68 17.05 5.52
N THR A 209 -4.46 16.40 4.39
CA THR A 209 -3.25 16.51 3.58
C THR A 209 -3.65 16.65 2.11
N PRO A 210 -2.90 17.41 1.30
CA PRO A 210 -3.38 17.93 0.02
C PRO A 210 -3.75 16.86 -1.02
N VAL A 211 -3.08 15.70 -1.03
CA VAL A 211 -3.31 14.59 -1.95
C VAL A 211 -4.36 13.64 -1.38
N ALA A 212 -4.33 13.34 -0.07
CA ALA A 212 -5.42 12.58 0.56
C ALA A 212 -6.78 13.27 0.43
N ASP A 213 -6.85 14.59 0.62
CA ASP A 213 -8.09 15.36 0.43
C ASP A 213 -8.52 15.38 -1.05
N SER A 214 -7.56 15.33 -1.98
CA SER A 214 -7.85 15.13 -3.41
C SER A 214 -8.43 13.75 -3.68
N ILE A 215 -7.95 12.68 -3.04
CA ILE A 215 -8.54 11.34 -3.18
C ILE A 215 -9.98 11.34 -2.66
N LYS A 216 -10.19 11.85 -1.44
CA LYS A 216 -11.49 11.87 -0.75
C LYS A 216 -12.56 12.69 -1.47
N SER A 217 -12.16 13.73 -2.22
CA SER A 217 -13.08 14.56 -3.00
C SER A 217 -13.46 13.96 -4.36
N ARG A 218 -12.76 12.92 -4.83
CA ARG A 218 -13.01 12.25 -6.11
C ARG A 218 -13.93 11.05 -5.92
N SER A 219 -15.24 11.27 -6.12
CA SER A 219 -16.26 10.21 -5.96
C SER A 219 -16.01 8.98 -6.83
N LYS A 220 -15.48 9.17 -8.04
CA LYS A 220 -15.13 8.09 -8.97
C LYS A 220 -13.98 7.23 -8.43
N LEU A 221 -12.91 7.86 -7.94
CA LEU A 221 -11.80 7.16 -7.31
C LEU A 221 -12.21 6.45 -6.01
N MET A 222 -13.02 7.10 -5.15
CA MET A 222 -13.55 6.49 -3.92
C MET A 222 -14.43 5.28 -4.24
N GLY A 223 -15.33 5.40 -5.22
CA GLY A 223 -16.16 4.29 -5.68
C GLY A 223 -15.35 3.14 -6.27
N TYR A 224 -14.23 3.45 -6.95
CA TYR A 224 -13.29 2.45 -7.43
C TYR A 224 -12.60 1.70 -6.28
N LEU A 225 -12.04 2.41 -5.29
CA LEU A 225 -11.40 1.78 -4.14
C LEU A 225 -12.38 0.90 -3.36
N GLN A 226 -13.63 1.30 -3.23
CA GLN A 226 -14.68 0.49 -2.61
C GLN A 226 -14.91 -0.82 -3.39
N ARG A 227 -14.98 -0.77 -4.73
CA ARG A 227 -15.10 -1.98 -5.56
C ARG A 227 -13.92 -2.94 -5.38
N VAL A 228 -12.69 -2.43 -5.27
CA VAL A 228 -11.52 -3.27 -5.01
C VAL A 228 -11.56 -3.89 -3.61
N ALA A 229 -11.98 -3.11 -2.60
CA ALA A 229 -12.16 -3.61 -1.23
C ALA A 229 -13.17 -4.77 -1.18
N GLU A 230 -14.33 -4.59 -1.80
CA GLU A 230 -15.45 -5.54 -1.83
C GLU A 230 -15.23 -6.76 -2.74
N ALA A 231 -14.23 -6.71 -3.64
CA ALA A 231 -13.93 -7.82 -4.52
C ALA A 231 -13.61 -9.09 -3.72
N LYS A 232 -14.29 -10.19 -4.05
CA LYS A 232 -14.19 -11.47 -3.34
C LYS A 232 -13.21 -12.41 -4.03
N ALA A 233 -12.87 -13.50 -3.35
CA ALA A 233 -12.05 -14.56 -3.91
C ALA A 233 -12.56 -15.02 -5.28
N GLU A 234 -11.63 -15.25 -6.21
CA GLU A 234 -11.93 -15.70 -7.56
C GLU A 234 -11.15 -16.98 -7.90
N GLN A 235 -11.76 -17.86 -8.69
CA GLN A 235 -11.04 -19.02 -9.22
C GLN A 235 -10.25 -18.60 -10.48
N ARG A 236 -8.94 -18.39 -10.33
CA ARG A 236 -8.00 -18.09 -11.43
C ARG A 236 -6.76 -19.00 -11.42
N VAL A 237 -6.99 -20.31 -11.32
CA VAL A 237 -5.92 -21.33 -11.25
C VAL A 237 -5.23 -21.44 -12.61
N ALA A 238 -3.91 -21.29 -12.68
CA ALA A 238 -2.98 -21.51 -13.80
C ALA A 238 -3.13 -22.93 -14.38
N ALA A 239 -2.95 -23.08 -15.70
CA ALA A 239 -3.29 -24.29 -16.44
C ALA A 239 -2.06 -25.21 -16.45
#